data_AF-A0A9D7Y6X1-F1
#
_entry.id   AF-A0A9D7Y6X1-F1
#
_cell.length_a   1.000
_cell.length_b   1.000
_cell.length_c   1.000
_cell.angle_alpha   90.00
_cell.angle_beta   90.00
_cell.angle_gamma   90.00
#
_symmetry.space_group_name_H-M   'P 1'
#
loop_
_entity.id
_entity.type
_entity.pdbx_description
1 polymer ?
#
loop_
_entity_poly.entity_id
_entity_poly.type
_entity_poly.pdbx_seq_one_letter_code
_entity_poly.pdbx_strand_id
1 'polypeptide(L)'
;MKSNRITGYSNITGVGKWNTGATPGSNEWLITLSNGGNNNIPNFTVEVGSTRYTAVATTSLTLGTWYHIAGVREGTTIKIYVNGVLEGSLTDAGITNINDVPGRKVMLGKIDGFAGYTNMEMDELRIWGEARSLAQISGNMNCEIPSSAANLLANYHFNQGVGNNPNPGINTLTDISGNGYDGSLINFGLMVTTSNWVTPGSPASGNACKVHNITQNTYFSSIQAAIGDLQTANGDVISVAAGTYTEIGQIVINKNLTIVGEDKLTTIIKPDGDTPSGDAWILQTQQLHLIWKKVTFGWFS
;
A
#
# COMPACT_ATOMS: atom_id res chain seq x y z
N MET A 1 -4.42 -7.75 4.04
CA MET A 1 -4.43 -9.20 4.32
C MET A 1 -5.26 -9.47 5.57
N LYS A 2 -5.95 -10.61 5.61
CA LYS A 2 -6.74 -11.08 6.75
C LYS A 2 -6.42 -12.55 7.00
N SER A 3 -5.81 -12.86 8.13
CA SER A 3 -5.52 -14.24 8.53
C SER A 3 -6.77 -14.90 9.09
N ASN A 4 -7.04 -16.16 8.73
CA ASN A 4 -8.23 -16.90 9.14
C ASN A 4 -7.92 -18.09 10.06
N ARG A 5 -6.65 -18.44 10.27
CA ARG A 5 -6.26 -19.59 11.10
C ARG A 5 -4.82 -19.43 11.57
N ILE A 6 -4.48 -19.94 12.76
CA ILE A 6 -3.13 -19.82 13.36
C ILE A 6 -2.50 -21.15 13.73
N THR A 7 -3.04 -22.29 13.33
CA THR A 7 -2.52 -23.59 13.77
C THR A 7 -1.58 -24.20 12.73
N GLY A 8 -0.39 -24.59 13.17
CA GLY A 8 0.64 -25.18 12.32
C GLY A 8 1.13 -24.19 11.25
N TYR A 9 1.38 -24.68 10.04
CA TYR A 9 1.92 -23.89 8.95
C TYR A 9 0.89 -23.01 8.21
N SER A 10 -0.29 -22.79 8.81
CA SER A 10 -1.42 -22.09 8.19
C SER A 10 -1.47 -20.57 8.38
N ASN A 11 -0.46 -19.98 9.05
CA ASN A 11 -0.35 -18.53 9.25
C ASN A 11 1.07 -17.98 9.11
N ILE A 12 1.84 -18.49 8.16
CA ILE A 12 3.25 -18.14 8.07
C ILE A 12 3.49 -17.17 6.93
N THR A 13 3.03 -17.49 5.74
CA THR A 13 3.49 -16.86 4.50
C THR A 13 2.45 -15.86 4.01
N GLY A 14 2.82 -14.59 3.87
CA GLY A 14 1.99 -13.58 3.22
C GLY A 14 2.27 -13.54 1.73
N VAL A 15 3.28 -12.76 1.33
CA VAL A 15 3.70 -12.61 -0.06
C VAL A 15 5.22 -12.56 -0.11
N GLY A 16 5.82 -13.21 -1.10
CA GLY A 16 7.26 -13.20 -1.22
C GLY A 16 7.78 -13.89 -2.47
N LYS A 17 9.02 -13.57 -2.79
CA LYS A 17 9.84 -14.34 -3.71
C LYS A 17 10.90 -15.02 -2.85
N TRP A 18 10.56 -16.22 -2.38
CA TRP A 18 11.37 -16.96 -1.40
C TRP A 18 11.57 -18.41 -1.84
N ASN A 19 12.79 -18.94 -1.67
CA ASN A 19 13.10 -20.35 -1.85
C ASN A 19 13.41 -21.02 -0.51
N THR A 20 12.79 -22.17 -0.23
CA THR A 20 13.25 -23.03 0.86
C THR A 20 14.45 -23.86 0.38
N GLY A 21 15.62 -23.57 0.91
CA GLY A 21 16.84 -24.31 0.61
C GLY A 21 18.01 -23.34 0.48
N ALA A 22 18.84 -23.33 1.53
CA ALA A 22 20.05 -22.53 1.70
C ALA A 22 20.97 -22.58 0.47
N THR A 23 20.68 -21.77 -0.54
CA THR A 23 21.60 -21.54 -1.66
C THR A 23 22.19 -20.15 -1.43
N PRO A 24 23.40 -20.05 -0.85
CA PRO A 24 24.05 -18.76 -0.65
C PRO A 24 24.10 -17.97 -1.96
N GLY A 25 23.70 -16.70 -1.91
CA GLY A 25 23.78 -15.77 -3.05
C GLY A 25 22.47 -15.50 -3.78
N SER A 26 21.34 -15.93 -3.22
CA SER A 26 20.04 -15.71 -3.82
C SER A 26 19.26 -14.70 -3.00
N ASN A 27 19.38 -13.43 -3.36
CA ASN A 27 18.78 -12.38 -2.56
C ASN A 27 17.26 -12.41 -2.75
N GLU A 28 16.53 -12.45 -1.65
CA GLU A 28 15.10 -12.77 -1.60
C GLU A 28 14.37 -11.83 -0.65
N TRP A 29 13.05 -11.80 -0.75
CA TRP A 29 12.21 -11.02 0.16
C TRP A 29 10.90 -11.74 0.46
N LEU A 30 10.42 -11.54 1.67
CA LEU A 30 9.21 -12.17 2.17
C LEU A 30 8.54 -11.28 3.22
N ILE A 31 7.23 -11.10 3.05
CA ILE A 31 6.34 -10.65 4.12
C ILE A 31 5.67 -11.91 4.70
N THR A 32 5.84 -12.12 5.99
CA THR A 32 5.17 -13.18 6.74
C THR A 32 4.11 -12.61 7.67
N LEU A 33 3.17 -13.46 8.08
CA LEU A 33 2.13 -13.14 9.07
C LEU A 33 2.49 -13.63 10.48
N SER A 34 3.62 -14.34 10.64
CA SER A 34 4.16 -14.75 11.94
C SER A 34 5.69 -14.62 11.97
N ASN A 35 6.23 -14.38 13.16
CA ASN A 35 7.66 -14.29 13.45
C ASN A 35 8.14 -15.51 14.27
N GLY A 36 7.72 -16.70 13.85
CA GLY A 36 7.97 -17.95 14.57
C GLY A 36 6.76 -18.43 15.38
N GLY A 37 6.47 -19.72 15.26
CA GLY A 37 5.27 -20.31 15.84
C GLY A 37 3.98 -19.65 15.35
N ASN A 38 3.00 -19.54 16.26
CA ASN A 38 1.65 -19.05 15.98
C ASN A 38 1.39 -17.67 16.61
N ASN A 39 2.40 -16.78 16.62
CA ASN A 39 2.34 -15.49 17.34
C ASN A 39 1.59 -14.37 16.58
N ASN A 40 1.30 -14.59 15.30
CA ASN A 40 0.65 -13.63 14.41
C ASN A 40 1.36 -12.26 14.33
N ILE A 41 2.67 -12.22 14.55
CA ILE A 41 3.44 -10.98 14.45
C ILE A 41 4.05 -10.92 13.04
N PRO A 42 3.59 -10.01 12.17
CA PRO A 42 4.10 -9.95 10.81
C PRO A 42 5.54 -9.44 10.81
N ASN A 43 6.30 -9.84 9.79
CA ASN A 43 7.64 -9.31 9.59
C ASN A 43 7.98 -9.23 8.10
N PHE A 44 8.92 -8.35 7.80
CA PHE A 44 9.51 -8.20 6.47
C PHE A 44 10.96 -8.66 6.53
N THR A 45 11.25 -9.74 5.82
CA THR A 45 12.59 -10.31 5.73
C THR A 45 13.17 -10.09 4.35
N VAL A 46 14.44 -9.70 4.33
CA VAL A 46 15.30 -9.74 3.15
C VAL A 46 16.43 -10.72 3.44
N GLU A 47 16.70 -11.62 2.50
CA GLU A 47 17.88 -12.47 2.53
C GLU A 47 18.93 -11.89 1.58
N VAL A 48 20.17 -11.73 2.05
CA VAL A 48 21.32 -11.34 1.24
C VAL A 48 22.43 -12.35 1.47
N GLY A 49 22.89 -13.01 0.40
CA GLY A 49 23.84 -14.11 0.53
C GLY A 49 23.21 -15.30 1.27
N SER A 50 23.65 -15.56 2.51
CA SER A 50 23.07 -16.55 3.43
C SER A 50 22.51 -15.92 4.71
N THR A 51 22.47 -14.59 4.78
CA THR A 51 22.10 -13.85 5.98
C THR A 51 20.70 -13.28 5.80
N ARG A 52 19.85 -13.50 6.81
CA ARG A 52 18.50 -12.94 6.88
C ARG A 52 18.49 -11.69 7.74
N TYR A 53 17.91 -10.64 7.18
CA TYR A 53 17.63 -9.38 7.86
C TYR A 53 16.13 -9.23 7.99
N THR A 54 15.64 -9.02 9.21
CA THR A 54 14.20 -9.01 9.49
C THR A 54 13.80 -7.77 10.27
N ALA A 55 12.85 -7.00 9.72
CA ALA A 55 12.11 -6.00 10.46
C ALA A 55 10.83 -6.65 11.01
N VAL A 56 10.70 -6.70 12.33
CA VAL A 56 9.58 -7.36 13.03
C VAL A 56 8.60 -6.31 13.51
N ALA A 57 7.31 -6.52 13.24
CA ALA A 57 6.25 -5.67 13.75
C ALA A 57 6.04 -5.86 15.27
N THR A 58 5.29 -4.97 15.90
CA THR A 58 4.98 -5.07 17.34
C THR A 58 3.55 -5.53 17.59
N THR A 59 2.65 -5.28 16.64
CA THR A 59 1.26 -5.69 16.69
C THR A 59 1.10 -7.16 16.34
N SER A 60 0.46 -7.92 17.24
CA SER A 60 -0.06 -9.25 16.91
C SER A 60 -1.40 -9.12 16.18
N LEU A 61 -1.54 -9.76 15.02
CA LEU A 61 -2.74 -9.70 14.20
C LEU A 61 -3.88 -10.51 14.84
N THR A 62 -5.04 -9.88 14.93
CA THR A 62 -6.30 -10.55 15.29
C THR A 62 -6.84 -11.34 14.11
N LEU A 63 -7.29 -12.57 14.36
CA LEU A 63 -7.89 -13.42 13.33
C LEU A 63 -9.18 -12.83 12.78
N GLY A 64 -9.39 -13.01 11.48
CA GLY A 64 -10.57 -12.51 10.78
C GLY A 64 -10.61 -11.00 10.61
N THR A 65 -9.56 -10.27 11.03
CA THR A 65 -9.44 -8.81 10.89
C THR A 65 -8.55 -8.45 9.70
N TRP A 66 -8.96 -7.44 8.93
CA TRP A 66 -8.17 -6.89 7.84
C TRP A 66 -7.07 -5.98 8.37
N TYR A 67 -5.86 -6.19 7.87
CA TYR A 67 -4.71 -5.32 8.10
C TYR A 67 -4.06 -4.94 6.78
N HIS A 68 -3.63 -3.69 6.67
CA HIS A 68 -2.67 -3.28 5.66
C HIS A 68 -1.26 -3.58 6.17
N ILE A 69 -0.45 -4.29 5.39
CA ILE A 69 0.94 -4.65 5.74
C ILE A 69 1.84 -4.22 4.58
N ALA A 70 2.87 -3.43 4.87
CA ALA A 70 3.85 -3.01 3.88
C ALA A 70 5.28 -3.27 4.37
N GLY A 71 6.09 -3.93 3.54
CA GLY A 71 7.54 -4.03 3.70
C GLY A 71 8.22 -3.01 2.79
N VAL A 72 9.19 -2.26 3.33
CA VAL A 72 9.95 -1.26 2.56
C VAL A 72 11.43 -1.54 2.72
N ARG A 73 12.18 -1.53 1.62
CA ARG A 73 13.64 -1.48 1.63
C ARG A 73 14.10 -0.15 1.04
N GLU A 74 14.90 0.58 1.81
CA GLU A 74 15.49 1.87 1.46
C GLU A 74 17.00 1.80 1.75
N GLY A 75 17.80 1.59 0.70
CA GLY A 75 19.23 1.34 0.85
C GLY A 75 19.51 0.14 1.76
N THR A 76 20.23 0.38 2.85
CA THR A 76 20.57 -0.61 3.89
C THR A 76 19.54 -0.73 5.01
N THR A 77 18.37 -0.09 4.87
CA THR A 77 17.30 -0.11 5.86
C THR A 77 16.10 -0.88 5.35
N ILE A 78 15.56 -1.79 6.16
CA ILE A 78 14.27 -2.43 5.94
C ILE A 78 13.28 -2.02 7.03
N LYS A 79 12.01 -1.85 6.64
CA LYS A 79 10.93 -1.37 7.51
C LYS A 79 9.69 -2.23 7.30
N ILE A 80 8.91 -2.42 8.36
CA ILE A 80 7.56 -2.97 8.28
C ILE A 80 6.55 -1.99 8.85
N TYR A 81 5.45 -1.81 8.12
CA TYR A 81 4.33 -0.99 8.49
C TYR A 81 3.08 -1.84 8.63
N VAL A 82 2.28 -1.58 9.65
CA VAL A 82 0.95 -2.18 9.85
C VAL A 82 -0.07 -1.06 9.98
N ASN A 83 -1.14 -1.11 9.19
CA ASN A 83 -2.18 -0.08 9.11
C ASN A 83 -1.63 1.34 8.93
N GLY A 84 -0.57 1.45 8.12
CA GLY A 84 0.08 2.73 7.81
C GLY A 84 0.98 3.27 8.92
N VAL A 85 1.24 2.52 9.99
CA VAL A 85 2.15 2.90 11.08
C VAL A 85 3.44 2.10 10.99
N LEU A 86 4.60 2.75 11.16
CA LEU A 86 5.89 2.06 11.23
C LEU A 86 5.96 1.26 12.53
N GLU A 87 6.12 -0.06 12.43
CA GLU A 87 6.19 -0.93 13.61
C GLU A 87 7.55 -1.58 13.82
N GLY A 88 8.34 -1.73 12.76
CA GLY A 88 9.68 -2.29 12.85
C GLY A 88 10.63 -1.69 11.83
N SER A 89 11.89 -1.52 12.21
CA SER A 89 12.95 -1.03 11.34
C SER A 89 14.27 -1.69 11.70
N LEU A 90 15.07 -2.05 10.69
CA LEU A 90 16.41 -2.56 10.84
C LEU A 90 17.32 -1.91 9.80
N THR A 91 18.44 -1.34 10.25
CA THR A 91 19.49 -0.80 9.39
C THR A 91 20.75 -1.62 9.59
N ASP A 92 21.27 -2.22 8.52
CA ASP A 92 22.49 -3.02 8.56
C ASP A 92 23.25 -2.91 7.24
N ALA A 93 24.56 -2.67 7.29
CA ALA A 93 25.40 -2.47 6.11
C ALA A 93 25.45 -3.70 5.17
N GLY A 94 25.17 -4.89 5.69
CA GLY A 94 25.07 -6.11 4.89
C GLY A 94 23.78 -6.23 4.07
N ILE A 95 22.79 -5.35 4.28
CA ILE A 95 21.59 -5.25 3.43
C ILE A 95 21.95 -4.58 2.09
N THR A 96 22.67 -5.33 1.26
CA THR A 96 23.08 -4.91 -0.09
C THR A 96 21.99 -5.22 -1.13
N ASN A 97 22.30 -5.12 -2.42
CA ASN A 97 21.32 -5.26 -3.50
C ASN A 97 20.59 -6.60 -3.46
N ILE A 98 19.27 -6.55 -3.59
CA ILE A 98 18.45 -7.74 -3.82
C ILE A 98 18.39 -7.97 -5.34
N ASN A 99 18.82 -9.14 -5.80
CA ASN A 99 18.83 -9.52 -7.21
C ASN A 99 17.51 -10.21 -7.56
N ASP A 100 16.94 -9.86 -8.71
CA ASP A 100 15.83 -10.61 -9.29
C ASP A 100 16.37 -11.89 -9.94
N VAL A 101 16.37 -12.99 -9.20
CA VAL A 101 16.84 -14.28 -9.73
C VAL A 101 15.86 -14.79 -10.79
N PRO A 102 16.31 -15.03 -12.04
CA PRO A 102 15.46 -15.53 -13.12
C PRO A 102 14.81 -16.89 -12.78
N GLY A 103 13.60 -17.12 -13.30
CA GLY A 103 12.86 -18.37 -13.13
C GLY A 103 12.14 -18.52 -11.78
N ARG A 104 12.35 -17.59 -10.84
CA ARG A 104 11.65 -17.59 -9.55
C ARG A 104 10.38 -16.76 -9.59
N LYS A 105 9.32 -17.30 -9.01
CA LYS A 105 7.99 -16.67 -8.98
C LYS A 105 7.76 -15.95 -7.66
N VAL A 106 7.04 -14.83 -7.72
CA VAL A 106 6.38 -14.27 -6.54
C VAL A 106 5.23 -15.21 -6.19
N MET A 107 5.13 -15.62 -4.93
CA MET A 107 4.07 -16.48 -4.42
C MET A 107 3.26 -15.74 -3.35
N LEU A 108 1.95 -16.02 -3.33
CA LEU A 108 1.00 -15.48 -2.38
C LEU A 108 0.46 -16.64 -1.54
N GLY A 109 0.49 -16.51 -0.22
CA GLY A 109 0.00 -17.54 0.72
C GLY A 109 0.82 -18.83 0.72
N LYS A 110 1.98 -18.85 0.07
CA LYS A 110 2.88 -19.99 -0.05
C LYS A 110 4.32 -19.52 -0.27
N ILE A 111 5.28 -20.38 0.05
CA ILE A 111 6.69 -20.27 -0.35
C ILE A 111 7.08 -21.49 -1.19
N ASP A 112 7.98 -21.30 -2.16
CA ASP A 112 8.45 -22.39 -3.02
C ASP A 112 9.24 -23.45 -2.24
N GLY A 113 9.05 -24.72 -2.58
CA GLY A 113 9.62 -25.87 -1.88
C GLY A 113 9.03 -26.16 -0.48
N PHE A 114 8.13 -25.31 0.03
CA PHE A 114 7.48 -25.50 1.32
C PHE A 114 6.09 -26.14 1.18
N ALA A 115 5.79 -27.17 1.98
CA ALA A 115 4.52 -27.90 1.90
C ALA A 115 3.32 -27.11 2.47
N GLY A 116 3.55 -26.13 3.35
CA GLY A 116 2.49 -25.35 3.97
C GLY A 116 1.86 -24.30 3.04
N TYR A 117 0.63 -23.91 3.39
CA TYR A 117 -0.13 -22.82 2.78
C TYR A 117 -0.75 -22.00 3.90
N THR A 118 -0.88 -20.70 3.68
CA THR A 118 -1.52 -19.80 4.63
C THR A 118 -3.01 -19.67 4.33
N ASN A 119 -3.85 -19.84 5.36
CA ASN A 119 -5.28 -19.60 5.25
C ASN A 119 -5.54 -18.11 5.49
N MET A 120 -5.63 -17.35 4.40
CA MET A 120 -5.83 -15.91 4.44
C MET A 120 -6.69 -15.42 3.29
N GLU A 121 -7.19 -14.21 3.44
CA GLU A 121 -7.71 -13.37 2.38
C GLU A 121 -6.71 -12.24 2.10
N MET A 122 -6.59 -11.86 0.83
CA MET A 122 -5.72 -10.78 0.37
C MET A 122 -6.52 -9.83 -0.51
N ASP A 123 -6.15 -8.57 -0.46
CA ASP A 123 -6.71 -7.49 -1.26
C ASP A 123 -5.61 -6.44 -1.48
N GLU A 124 -5.70 -5.68 -2.57
CA GLU A 124 -4.78 -4.61 -2.99
C GLU A 124 -3.28 -4.94 -2.89
N LEU A 125 -2.83 -6.03 -3.52
CA LEU A 125 -1.39 -6.35 -3.56
C LEU A 125 -0.68 -5.44 -4.55
N ARG A 126 0.37 -4.77 -4.07
CA ARG A 126 1.20 -3.87 -4.87
C ARG A 126 2.67 -4.21 -4.69
N ILE A 127 3.42 -4.12 -5.77
CA ILE A 127 4.89 -4.21 -5.76
C ILE A 127 5.43 -2.97 -6.47
N TRP A 128 6.28 -2.22 -5.78
CA TRP A 128 6.89 -1.00 -6.29
C TRP A 128 8.38 -1.23 -6.53
N GLY A 129 8.92 -0.58 -7.56
CA GLY A 129 10.35 -0.55 -7.87
C GLY A 129 11.14 0.46 -7.03
N GLU A 130 10.48 1.13 -6.08
CA GLU A 130 11.04 2.17 -5.23
C GLU A 130 10.57 2.05 -3.78
N ALA A 131 11.33 2.65 -2.87
CA ALA A 131 10.95 2.75 -1.47
C ALA A 131 9.78 3.73 -1.30
N ARG A 132 8.64 3.24 -0.79
CA ARG A 132 7.48 4.07 -0.52
C ARG A 132 7.63 4.81 0.81
N SER A 133 7.29 6.09 0.82
CA SER A 133 7.30 6.93 2.03
C SER A 133 6.16 6.55 2.97
N LEU A 134 6.23 6.97 4.24
CA LEU A 134 5.12 6.80 5.19
C LEU A 134 3.82 7.43 4.67
N ALA A 135 3.89 8.64 4.10
CA ALA A 135 2.72 9.34 3.55
C ALA A 135 2.12 8.61 2.36
N GLN A 136 2.96 8.01 1.50
CA GLN A 136 2.53 7.16 0.39
C GLN A 136 2.01 5.79 0.83
N ILE A 137 2.29 5.35 2.06
CA ILE A 137 1.76 4.09 2.58
C ILE A 137 0.41 4.37 3.23
N SER A 138 0.36 5.29 4.19
CA SER A 138 -0.86 5.65 4.90
C SER A 138 -1.89 6.31 4.00
N GLY A 139 -1.45 7.13 3.04
CA GLY A 139 -2.30 7.81 2.07
C GLY A 139 -2.79 6.93 0.92
N ASN A 140 -2.35 5.67 0.82
CA ASN A 140 -2.74 4.79 -0.29
C ASN A 140 -3.39 3.48 0.17
N MET A 141 -3.29 3.13 1.46
CA MET A 141 -3.79 1.85 1.95
C MET A 141 -5.32 1.67 1.82
N ASN A 142 -6.06 2.77 1.66
CA ASN A 142 -7.53 2.78 1.59
C ASN A 142 -8.08 3.25 0.24
N CYS A 143 -7.29 3.21 -0.83
CA CYS A 143 -7.74 3.54 -2.18
C CYS A 143 -7.01 2.71 -3.22
N GLU A 144 -7.65 2.40 -4.34
CA GLU A 144 -7.08 1.68 -5.49
C GLU A 144 -6.06 2.59 -6.21
N ILE A 145 -4.84 2.10 -6.36
CA ILE A 145 -3.78 2.80 -7.10
C ILE A 145 -4.05 2.65 -8.60
N PRO A 146 -4.03 3.74 -9.39
CA PRO A 146 -4.17 3.65 -10.83
C PRO A 146 -2.92 3.06 -11.48
N SER A 147 -3.11 2.41 -12.63
CA SER A 147 -2.03 1.83 -13.44
C SER A 147 -0.99 2.85 -13.93
N SER A 148 -1.36 4.13 -13.98
CA SER A 148 -0.48 5.23 -14.38
C SER A 148 0.52 5.65 -13.30
N ALA A 149 0.48 5.08 -12.09
CA ALA A 149 1.41 5.43 -11.03
C ALA A 149 2.87 5.08 -11.40
N ALA A 150 3.79 6.01 -11.17
CA ALA A 150 5.20 5.81 -11.48
C ALA A 150 5.81 4.67 -10.66
N ASN A 151 6.73 3.91 -11.25
CA ASN A 151 7.49 2.85 -10.56
C ASN A 151 6.63 1.73 -9.93
N LEU A 152 5.38 1.57 -10.35
CA LEU A 152 4.53 0.44 -9.97
C LEU A 152 4.85 -0.77 -10.86
N LEU A 153 5.39 -1.83 -10.27
CA LEU A 153 5.80 -3.04 -10.99
C LEU A 153 4.65 -4.02 -11.16
N ALA A 154 3.82 -4.19 -10.15
CA ALA A 154 2.64 -5.05 -10.20
C ALA A 154 1.54 -4.51 -9.29
N ASN A 155 0.28 -4.66 -9.70
CA ASN A 155 -0.88 -4.16 -8.97
C ASN A 155 -2.08 -5.08 -9.17
N TYR A 156 -2.57 -5.66 -8.09
CA TYR A 156 -3.66 -6.63 -8.10
C TYR A 156 -4.75 -6.15 -7.16
N HIS A 157 -5.91 -5.78 -7.72
CA HIS A 157 -7.05 -5.29 -6.96
C HIS A 157 -7.92 -6.39 -6.35
N PHE A 158 -7.71 -7.67 -6.72
CA PHE A 158 -8.53 -8.82 -6.27
C PHE A 158 -10.05 -8.67 -6.48
N ASN A 159 -10.46 -7.73 -7.35
CA ASN A 159 -11.85 -7.38 -7.64
C ASN A 159 -12.41 -8.14 -8.85
N GLN A 160 -11.81 -9.28 -9.20
CA GLN A 160 -12.31 -10.12 -10.27
C GLN A 160 -13.51 -10.95 -9.80
N GLY A 161 -14.52 -11.07 -10.66
CA GLY A 161 -15.69 -11.90 -10.39
C GLY A 161 -16.64 -11.31 -9.35
N VAL A 162 -17.42 -12.19 -8.72
CA VAL A 162 -18.43 -11.84 -7.73
C VAL A 162 -18.03 -12.45 -6.39
N GLY A 163 -17.83 -11.60 -5.39
CA GLY A 163 -17.42 -12.01 -4.05
C GLY A 163 -18.39 -13.04 -3.45
N ASN A 164 -17.84 -14.09 -2.83
CA ASN A 164 -18.57 -15.16 -2.15
C ASN A 164 -19.56 -15.95 -3.05
N ASN A 165 -19.38 -15.92 -4.37
CA ASN A 165 -20.22 -16.63 -5.35
C ASN A 165 -19.35 -17.50 -6.30
N PRO A 166 -19.92 -18.47 -7.02
CA PRO A 166 -19.16 -19.24 -8.01
C PRO A 166 -18.59 -18.34 -9.12
N ASN A 167 -17.31 -18.50 -9.43
CA ASN A 167 -16.56 -17.74 -10.43
C ASN A 167 -15.87 -18.66 -11.46
N PRO A 168 -16.61 -19.56 -12.14
CA PRO A 168 -16.01 -20.46 -13.12
C PRO A 168 -15.36 -19.67 -14.26
N GLY A 169 -14.14 -20.04 -14.63
CA GLY A 169 -13.41 -19.42 -15.73
C GLY A 169 -12.59 -18.17 -15.36
N ILE A 170 -12.74 -17.62 -14.15
CA ILE A 170 -11.90 -16.52 -13.66
C ILE A 170 -10.64 -17.10 -13.01
N ASN A 171 -9.79 -17.69 -13.85
CA ASN A 171 -8.63 -18.50 -13.45
C ASN A 171 -7.31 -17.71 -13.36
N THR A 172 -7.38 -16.39 -13.52
CA THR A 172 -6.22 -15.50 -13.59
C THR A 172 -6.40 -14.35 -12.60
N LEU A 173 -5.34 -14.04 -11.85
CA LEU A 173 -5.24 -12.84 -11.03
C LEU A 173 -4.65 -11.72 -11.90
N THR A 174 -5.51 -10.82 -12.38
CA THR A 174 -5.12 -9.76 -13.31
C THR A 174 -4.18 -8.74 -12.66
N ASP A 175 -3.04 -8.49 -13.28
CA ASP A 175 -2.15 -7.38 -13.00
C ASP A 175 -2.60 -6.15 -13.78
N ILE A 176 -3.12 -5.16 -13.06
CA ILE A 176 -3.61 -3.92 -13.67
C ILE A 176 -2.50 -2.88 -13.87
N SER A 177 -1.26 -3.15 -13.43
CA SER A 177 -0.14 -2.21 -13.65
C SER A 177 0.21 -2.02 -15.13
N GLY A 178 -0.21 -2.95 -16.01
CA GLY A 178 0.10 -2.95 -17.43
C GLY A 178 1.44 -3.61 -17.78
N ASN A 179 2.14 -4.17 -16.79
CA ASN A 179 3.44 -4.83 -16.99
C ASN A 179 3.33 -6.33 -17.31
N GLY A 180 2.11 -6.88 -17.33
CA GLY A 180 1.86 -8.25 -17.77
C GLY A 180 2.27 -9.32 -16.74
N TYR A 181 2.28 -8.99 -15.44
CA TYR A 181 2.57 -9.95 -14.38
C TYR A 181 1.34 -10.74 -13.91
N ASP A 182 0.40 -11.04 -14.81
CA ASP A 182 -0.83 -11.79 -14.46
C ASP A 182 -0.51 -13.07 -13.66
N GLY A 183 -1.14 -13.20 -12.50
CA GLY A 183 -0.95 -14.31 -11.58
C GLY A 183 -1.77 -15.54 -11.98
N SER A 184 -1.16 -16.73 -11.88
CA SER A 184 -1.89 -17.99 -12.03
C SER A 184 -2.52 -18.43 -10.71
N LEU A 185 -3.80 -18.81 -10.74
CA LEU A 185 -4.49 -19.37 -9.58
C LEU A 185 -4.26 -20.89 -9.48
N ILE A 186 -3.53 -21.34 -8.45
CA ILE A 186 -3.19 -22.75 -8.27
C ILE A 186 -4.06 -23.35 -7.16
N ASN A 187 -4.76 -24.46 -7.47
CA ASN A 187 -5.70 -25.13 -6.55
C ASN A 187 -6.79 -24.20 -5.99
N PHE A 188 -7.22 -23.23 -6.81
CA PHE A 188 -8.23 -22.25 -6.43
C PHE A 188 -9.59 -22.72 -6.97
N GLY A 189 -10.43 -23.23 -6.07
CA GLY A 189 -11.63 -24.00 -6.43
C GLY A 189 -12.71 -23.21 -7.17
N LEU A 190 -12.88 -21.91 -6.89
CA LEU A 190 -13.80 -20.98 -7.56
C LEU A 190 -15.30 -21.37 -7.58
N MET A 191 -15.71 -22.49 -6.96
CA MET A 191 -17.09 -22.98 -7.01
C MET A 191 -17.90 -22.72 -5.73
N VAL A 192 -17.21 -22.43 -4.62
CA VAL A 192 -17.79 -22.18 -3.29
C VAL A 192 -17.10 -20.97 -2.65
N THR A 193 -17.43 -20.61 -1.41
CA THR A 193 -16.82 -19.45 -0.74
C THR A 193 -15.35 -19.64 -0.37
N THR A 194 -14.90 -20.88 -0.16
CA THR A 194 -13.48 -21.19 0.13
C THR A 194 -12.68 -21.29 -1.16
N SER A 195 -11.45 -20.77 -1.15
CA SER A 195 -10.55 -20.75 -2.33
C SER A 195 -11.22 -20.09 -3.54
N ASN A 196 -11.75 -18.89 -3.31
CA ASN A 196 -12.50 -18.10 -4.28
C ASN A 196 -12.34 -16.60 -3.99
N TRP A 197 -12.80 -15.77 -4.90
CA TRP A 197 -12.94 -14.33 -4.70
C TRP A 197 -13.95 -14.05 -3.58
N VAL A 198 -13.55 -13.21 -2.63
CA VAL A 198 -14.38 -12.79 -1.51
C VAL A 198 -14.83 -11.34 -1.71
N THR A 199 -15.81 -10.87 -0.95
CA THR A 199 -16.14 -9.44 -0.92
C THR A 199 -14.87 -8.63 -0.60
N PRO A 200 -14.62 -7.50 -1.28
CA PRO A 200 -13.44 -6.68 -1.05
C PRO A 200 -13.30 -6.29 0.43
N GLY A 201 -12.05 -6.17 0.88
CA GLY A 201 -11.72 -5.63 2.18
C GLY A 201 -11.80 -4.10 2.17
N SER A 202 -10.70 -3.46 2.56
CA SER A 202 -10.49 -2.02 2.36
C SER A 202 -9.27 -1.86 1.45
N PRO A 203 -9.34 -1.03 0.39
CA PRO A 203 -10.49 -0.26 -0.12
C PRO A 203 -11.65 -1.10 -0.65
N ALA A 204 -12.84 -0.48 -0.74
CA ALA A 204 -13.93 -1.02 -1.55
C ALA A 204 -13.58 -0.94 -3.05
N SER A 205 -14.05 -1.92 -3.83
CA SER A 205 -13.83 -1.94 -5.28
C SER A 205 -14.31 -0.65 -5.96
N GLY A 206 -13.45 -0.10 -6.82
CA GLY A 206 -13.69 1.15 -7.55
C GLY A 206 -13.33 2.42 -6.76
N ASN A 207 -12.86 2.31 -5.51
CA ASN A 207 -12.46 3.45 -4.72
C ASN A 207 -11.03 3.91 -5.06
N ALA A 208 -10.86 4.55 -6.23
CA ALA A 208 -9.57 5.03 -6.70
C ALA A 208 -8.94 6.10 -5.77
N CYS A 209 -7.61 6.21 -5.80
CA CYS A 209 -6.87 7.32 -5.18
C CYS A 209 -7.09 8.60 -5.99
N LYS A 210 -7.90 9.53 -5.46
CA LYS A 210 -8.40 10.69 -6.20
C LYS A 210 -7.57 11.98 -6.06
N VAL A 211 -6.54 11.96 -5.23
CA VAL A 211 -5.58 13.07 -5.11
C VAL A 211 -4.31 12.68 -5.84
N HIS A 212 -3.87 13.51 -6.79
CA HIS A 212 -2.71 13.23 -7.65
C HIS A 212 -1.73 14.40 -7.60
N ASN A 213 -0.52 14.18 -7.09
CA ASN A 213 0.59 15.09 -7.37
C ASN A 213 1.05 14.82 -8.80
N ILE A 214 0.61 15.67 -9.72
CA ILE A 214 0.89 15.53 -11.16
C ILE A 214 2.39 15.62 -11.42
N THR A 215 3.09 16.48 -10.69
CA THR A 215 4.53 16.72 -10.88
C THR A 215 5.35 15.50 -10.54
N GLN A 216 5.04 14.83 -9.43
CA GLN A 216 5.77 13.63 -8.97
C GLN A 216 5.16 12.32 -9.48
N ASN A 217 3.99 12.40 -10.13
CA ASN A 217 3.16 11.26 -10.51
C ASN A 217 2.86 10.29 -9.35
N THR A 218 2.51 10.86 -8.19
CA THR A 218 2.14 10.12 -6.97
C THR A 218 0.67 10.36 -6.61
N TYR A 219 0.00 9.31 -6.14
CA TYR A 219 -1.44 9.31 -5.86
C TYR A 219 -1.69 9.16 -4.37
N PHE A 220 -2.84 9.64 -3.87
CA PHE A 220 -3.24 9.57 -2.46
C PHE A 220 -4.78 9.56 -2.33
N SER A 221 -5.30 9.04 -1.21
CA SER A 221 -6.71 9.12 -0.82
C SER A 221 -7.05 10.45 -0.16
N SER A 222 -6.05 11.20 0.31
CA SER A 222 -6.22 12.45 1.05
C SER A 222 -5.24 13.53 0.58
N ILE A 223 -5.68 14.78 0.69
CA ILE A 223 -4.93 15.98 0.35
C ILE A 223 -3.78 16.16 1.33
N GLN A 224 -4.00 15.93 2.63
CA GLN A 224 -2.94 16.05 3.62
C GLN A 224 -1.80 15.05 3.39
N ALA A 225 -2.12 13.81 2.98
CA ALA A 225 -1.09 12.83 2.63
C ALA A 225 -0.27 13.27 1.41
N ALA A 226 -0.92 13.82 0.39
CA ALA A 226 -0.24 14.35 -0.80
C ALA A 226 0.70 15.51 -0.46
N ILE A 227 0.27 16.44 0.40
CA ILE A 227 1.11 17.55 0.86
C ILE A 227 2.28 17.04 1.73
N GLY A 228 1.98 16.10 2.64
CA GLY A 228 2.93 15.57 3.62
C GLY A 228 3.97 14.63 3.03
N ASP A 229 3.77 14.14 1.79
CA ASP A 229 4.75 13.28 1.13
C ASP A 229 6.12 13.94 0.99
N LEU A 230 7.17 13.14 1.21
CA LEU A 230 8.55 13.61 1.18
C LEU A 230 8.99 14.00 -0.24
N GLN A 231 8.38 13.39 -1.26
CA GLN A 231 8.68 13.72 -2.66
C GLN A 231 7.94 14.99 -3.12
N THR A 232 6.83 15.36 -2.47
CA THR A 232 6.12 16.60 -2.79
C THR A 232 6.99 17.80 -2.45
N ALA A 233 7.34 18.60 -3.45
CA ALA A 233 8.27 19.73 -3.35
C ALA A 233 7.59 21.08 -3.62
N ASN A 234 8.29 22.18 -3.32
CA ASN A 234 7.84 23.51 -3.71
C ASN A 234 7.74 23.61 -5.24
N GLY A 235 6.63 24.13 -5.74
CA GLY A 235 6.32 24.24 -7.16
C GLY A 235 5.45 23.09 -7.69
N ASP A 236 5.20 22.05 -6.90
CA ASP A 236 4.38 20.91 -7.34
C ASP A 236 2.90 21.29 -7.52
N VAL A 237 2.25 20.57 -8.43
CA VAL A 237 0.82 20.69 -8.72
C VAL A 237 0.09 19.44 -8.24
N ILE A 238 -0.88 19.63 -7.34
CA ILE A 238 -1.76 18.59 -6.84
C ILE A 238 -3.15 18.80 -7.45
N SER A 239 -3.63 17.80 -8.20
CA SER A 239 -4.99 17.72 -8.68
C SER A 239 -5.84 16.90 -7.71
N VAL A 240 -7.04 17.38 -7.42
CA VAL A 240 -8.02 16.74 -6.54
C VAL A 240 -9.28 16.49 -7.36
N ALA A 241 -9.56 15.23 -7.68
CA ALA A 241 -10.74 14.87 -8.46
C ALA A 241 -12.04 15.07 -7.65
N ALA A 242 -13.18 15.04 -8.33
CA ALA A 242 -14.49 15.14 -7.70
C ALA A 242 -14.70 14.07 -6.60
N GLY A 243 -15.18 14.51 -5.44
CA GLY A 243 -15.36 13.65 -4.28
C GLY A 243 -15.57 14.42 -2.98
N THR A 244 -15.91 13.66 -1.94
CA THR A 244 -15.88 14.15 -0.55
C THR A 244 -14.62 13.65 0.12
N TYR A 245 -13.81 14.57 0.63
CA TYR A 245 -12.57 14.28 1.33
C TYR A 245 -12.76 14.62 2.80
N THR A 246 -12.67 13.60 3.65
CA THR A 246 -12.60 13.75 5.11
C THR A 246 -11.14 13.69 5.50
N GLU A 247 -10.57 14.84 5.85
CA GLU A 247 -9.19 14.92 6.34
C GLU A 247 -9.18 14.82 7.86
N ILE A 248 -8.26 14.01 8.40
CA ILE A 248 -8.07 13.92 9.85
C ILE A 248 -7.41 15.23 10.31
N GLY A 249 -8.17 16.05 11.04
CA GLY A 249 -7.72 17.37 11.48
C GLY A 249 -7.71 18.42 10.36
N GLN A 250 -6.87 19.43 10.52
CA GLN A 250 -6.73 20.54 9.56
C GLN A 250 -5.74 20.17 8.45
N ILE A 251 -6.05 20.57 7.21
CA ILE A 251 -5.06 20.58 6.13
C ILE A 251 -4.00 21.64 6.43
N VAL A 252 -2.76 21.19 6.62
CA VAL A 252 -1.59 22.04 6.80
C VAL A 252 -0.78 22.05 5.51
N ILE A 253 -0.83 23.19 4.82
CA ILE A 253 0.00 23.45 3.64
C ILE A 253 1.27 24.16 4.10
N ASN A 254 2.39 23.43 4.13
CA ASN A 254 3.70 23.94 4.55
C ASN A 254 4.69 24.15 3.39
N LYS A 255 4.22 23.94 2.15
CA LYS A 255 5.00 24.04 0.90
C LYS A 255 4.33 25.04 -0.03
N ASN A 256 5.11 25.65 -0.93
CA ASN A 256 4.57 26.46 -2.02
C ASN A 256 4.01 25.53 -3.10
N LEU A 257 2.72 25.21 -3.02
CA LEU A 257 2.04 24.24 -3.90
C LEU A 257 0.92 24.91 -4.70
N THR A 258 0.61 24.33 -5.85
CA THR A 258 -0.64 24.61 -6.56
C THR A 258 -1.59 23.44 -6.33
N ILE A 259 -2.68 23.64 -5.59
CA ILE A 259 -3.71 22.62 -5.38
C ILE A 259 -4.95 23.02 -6.18
N VAL A 260 -5.40 22.13 -7.07
CA VAL A 260 -6.50 22.36 -8.00
C VAL A 260 -7.59 21.31 -7.78
N GLY A 261 -8.76 21.75 -7.35
CA GLY A 261 -9.97 20.91 -7.37
C GLY A 261 -10.61 20.89 -8.76
N GLU A 262 -11.18 19.74 -9.16
CA GLU A 262 -11.83 19.54 -10.45
C GLU A 262 -13.03 20.47 -10.67
N ASP A 263 -13.88 20.62 -9.65
CA ASP A 263 -15.02 21.54 -9.69
C ASP A 263 -15.46 21.97 -8.27
N LYS A 264 -15.92 23.22 -8.13
CA LYS A 264 -16.33 23.82 -6.84
C LYS A 264 -17.58 23.22 -6.21
N LEU A 265 -18.44 22.58 -6.99
CA LEU A 265 -19.69 21.94 -6.52
C LEU A 265 -19.45 20.48 -6.17
N THR A 266 -18.48 19.82 -6.82
CA THR A 266 -18.25 18.37 -6.68
C THR A 266 -16.97 18.02 -5.91
N THR A 267 -16.05 18.96 -5.70
CA THR A 267 -14.84 18.78 -4.89
C THR A 267 -15.07 19.37 -3.50
N ILE A 268 -15.58 18.55 -2.58
CA ILE A 268 -15.95 18.98 -1.23
C ILE A 268 -14.87 18.52 -0.25
N ILE A 269 -14.18 19.49 0.35
CA ILE A 269 -13.20 19.25 1.42
C ILE A 269 -13.90 19.54 2.75
N LYS A 270 -13.96 18.54 3.64
CA LYS A 270 -14.53 18.70 4.98
C LYS A 270 -13.44 18.46 6.04
N PRO A 271 -13.11 19.44 6.89
CA PRO A 271 -12.31 19.17 8.07
C PRO A 271 -13.12 18.29 9.04
N ASP A 272 -12.46 17.36 9.73
CA ASP A 272 -13.08 16.56 10.80
C ASP A 272 -13.34 17.39 12.08
N GLY A 273 -12.84 18.64 12.11
CA GLY A 273 -13.14 19.66 13.12
C GLY A 273 -12.40 20.99 12.86
N ASP A 274 -12.96 22.11 13.34
CA ASP A 274 -12.29 23.42 13.31
C ASP A 274 -11.14 23.45 14.32
N THR A 275 -9.95 23.88 13.89
CA THR A 275 -8.80 24.09 14.80
C THR A 275 -8.35 25.55 14.81
N PRO A 276 -7.95 26.09 15.98
CA PRO A 276 -7.51 27.47 16.12
C PRO A 276 -6.02 27.59 15.73
N SER A 277 -5.69 27.83 14.46
CA SER A 277 -4.31 28.18 14.06
C SER A 277 -4.27 29.47 13.24
N GLY A 278 -3.25 30.29 13.50
CA GLY A 278 -3.13 31.69 13.06
C GLY A 278 -2.69 31.91 11.61
N ASP A 279 -2.55 30.84 10.81
CA ASP A 279 -2.29 30.92 9.38
C ASP A 279 -3.51 30.39 8.62
N ALA A 280 -4.24 31.26 7.91
CA ALA A 280 -5.38 30.86 7.09
C ALA A 280 -4.94 30.68 5.63
N TRP A 281 -5.31 29.57 5.03
CA TRP A 281 -5.28 29.40 3.58
C TRP A 281 -6.70 29.66 3.07
N ILE A 282 -6.86 30.63 2.16
CA ILE A 282 -8.17 30.94 1.60
C ILE A 282 -8.34 30.17 0.30
N LEU A 283 -9.46 29.44 0.22
CA LEU A 283 -10.00 28.90 -1.00
C LEU A 283 -10.39 30.07 -1.93
N GLN A 284 -9.53 30.42 -2.89
CA GLN A 284 -9.92 31.35 -3.94
C GLN A 284 -10.67 30.56 -5.01
N THR A 285 -11.96 30.87 -5.16
CA THR A 285 -12.72 30.42 -6.33
C THR A 285 -12.26 31.23 -7.54
N GLN A 286 -11.69 30.56 -8.53
CA GLN A 286 -11.46 31.15 -9.86
C GLN A 286 -12.24 30.32 -10.89
N GLN A 287 -13.43 30.81 -11.26
CA GLN A 287 -14.32 30.16 -12.21
C GLN A 287 -14.70 28.71 -11.80
N LEU A 288 -14.16 27.70 -12.49
CA LEU A 288 -14.41 26.26 -12.29
C LEU A 288 -13.42 25.61 -11.30
N HIS A 289 -12.29 26.26 -10.98
CA HIS A 289 -11.25 25.67 -10.14
C HIS A 289 -11.22 26.26 -8.73
N LEU A 290 -10.86 25.40 -7.76
CA LEU A 290 -10.54 25.76 -6.38
C LEU A 290 -9.02 25.91 -6.25
N ILE A 291 -8.52 27.10 -5.89
CA ILE A 291 -7.08 27.35 -5.69
C ILE A 291 -6.85 27.76 -4.23
N TRP A 292 -6.07 26.96 -3.50
CA TRP A 292 -5.61 27.33 -2.16
C TRP A 292 -4.41 28.25 -2.27
N LYS A 293 -4.53 29.48 -1.76
CA LYS A 293 -3.41 30.43 -1.69
C LYS A 293 -3.05 30.74 -0.26
N LYS A 294 -1.74 30.89 -0.01
CA LYS A 294 -1.23 31.35 1.28
C LYS A 294 -1.73 32.77 1.50
N VAL A 295 -2.47 33.00 2.57
CA VAL A 295 -2.80 34.36 2.98
C VAL A 295 -1.85 34.74 4.09
N THR A 296 -1.03 35.76 3.83
CA THR A 296 -0.19 36.36 4.86
C THR A 296 -0.97 37.56 5.38
N PHE A 297 -1.47 37.50 6.61
CA PHE A 297 -2.09 38.67 7.23
C PHE A 297 -0.98 39.66 7.57
N GLY A 298 -0.95 40.79 6.86
CA GLY A 298 -0.16 41.94 7.28
C GLY A 298 -0.82 42.55 8.51
N TRP A 299 -0.12 42.56 9.64
CA TRP A 299 -0.52 43.39 10.77
C TRP A 299 -0.38 44.84 10.32
N PHE A 300 -1.50 45.55 10.16
CA PHE A 300 -1.45 47.01 10.09
C PHE A 300 -1.00 47.50 11.47
N SER A 301 0.15 48.17 11.50
CA SER A 301 0.76 48.83 12.66
C SER A 301 -0.16 49.84 13.30
#